data_AF-A0A8D9F4J5-F1
#
_entry.id   AF-A0A8D9F4J5-F1
#
_cell.length_a   1.000
_cell.length_b   1.000
_cell.length_c   1.000
_cell.angle_alpha   90.00
_cell.angle_beta   90.00
_cell.angle_gamma   90.00
#
_symmetry.space_group_name_H-M   'P 1'
#
loop_
_entity.id
_entity.type
_entity.pdbx_description
1 polymer ?
#
loop_
_entity_poly.entity_id
_entity_poly.type
_entity_poly.pdbx_seq_one_letter_code
_entity_poly.pdbx_strand_id
1 'polypeptide(L)'
;QCVRIYPEINEKTGDATAISKPIPLPALNAMVAHDRVELLAHPLSQKYLEMKWNAYGKYFHMSHLLFYSVFLVFITLYSYELMRLWRESEHKKESTAPHINSPILFICGTAILTYILISIVVQSVQIYQQKWHYLFDPTNIVATLLFFSATVMIVPLFTTGRYMTECQISFTSLTVFLSWLTLLLNLQRFDQVGIYVVMFLEILQTLIKVLIVFSILIVAFGLAFYILLSRGDHLSFKTVPMSLLRTFTMMLGEIDFIGTYVQPYFREEVDDPLGNPTNSPDTNRTGNAFSEATKHVYLPFPMPAFVMLGIFMILMPILLMNLLIGLAVGDIESVRRNAQLKRLAMQVVLHTELERNLPRFLVDKVDKMEIYEYPNECKGKLGFLDFVIRKWFCNPFTEDAIDMVLENNKNDIFSEEIDKLKHKLNNIQTHLDHQFMFLRLIVHKMDIKTESDERDEGIPTVKQERQYAALTAYRTFSPIVRQRLSTTKTINKSKSSL
;
A
#
# COMPACT_ATOMS: atom_id res chain seq x y z
N GLN A 1 12.12 -5.95 17.05
CA GLN A 1 13.23 -5.65 17.99
C GLN A 1 12.95 -4.28 18.58
N CYS A 2 12.65 -4.19 19.88
CA CYS A 2 12.37 -2.90 20.53
C CYS A 2 13.65 -2.06 20.56
N VAL A 3 13.64 -0.91 19.88
CA VAL A 3 14.71 0.10 20.04
C VAL A 3 14.59 0.63 21.46
N ARG A 4 15.61 0.40 22.29
CA ARG A 4 15.64 0.80 23.72
C ARG A 4 15.34 2.30 23.85
N ILE A 5 14.22 2.63 24.49
CA ILE A 5 13.65 3.99 24.59
C ILE A 5 14.25 4.79 25.76
N TYR A 6 14.91 4.13 26.72
CA TYR A 6 15.48 4.75 27.90
C TYR A 6 16.95 4.34 28.11
N PRO A 7 17.82 5.24 28.60
CA PRO A 7 19.18 4.89 28.96
C PRO A 7 19.18 3.84 30.08
N GLU A 8 20.04 2.81 29.97
CA GLU A 8 20.30 1.89 31.08
C GLU A 8 20.91 2.69 32.23
N ILE A 9 20.22 2.72 33.38
CA ILE A 9 20.70 3.35 34.61
C ILE A 9 21.44 2.26 35.38
N ASN A 10 22.70 2.53 35.75
CA ASN A 10 23.48 1.60 36.57
C ASN A 10 22.85 1.50 37.97
N GLU A 11 22.28 0.34 38.32
CA GLU A 11 21.57 0.13 39.60
C GLU A 11 22.42 0.42 40.85
N LYS A 12 23.76 0.46 40.72
CA LYS A 12 24.68 0.74 41.83
C LYS A 12 25.12 2.20 41.95
N THR A 13 25.08 2.98 40.88
CA THR A 13 25.59 4.37 40.88
C THR A 13 24.56 5.42 40.46
N GLY A 14 23.42 5.00 39.88
CA GLY A 14 22.39 5.91 39.36
C GLY A 14 22.78 6.61 38.04
N ASP A 15 23.94 6.29 37.47
CA ASP A 15 24.44 6.93 36.25
C ASP A 15 24.01 6.18 34.98
N ALA A 16 23.71 6.93 33.92
CA ALA A 16 23.36 6.38 32.60
C ALA A 16 24.59 5.75 31.93
N THR A 17 24.56 4.44 31.64
CA THR A 17 25.71 3.69 31.10
C THR A 17 25.87 3.79 29.58
N ALA A 18 24.81 4.22 28.87
CA ALA A 18 24.86 4.45 27.43
C ALA A 18 24.13 5.75 27.07
N ILE A 19 24.90 6.76 26.65
CA ILE A 19 24.36 7.98 26.02
C ILE A 19 23.97 7.62 24.59
N SER A 20 22.95 6.78 24.40
CA SER A 20 22.22 6.80 23.13
C SER A 20 21.58 8.17 23.03
N LYS A 21 21.89 8.94 21.98
CA LYS A 21 21.26 10.25 21.75
C LYS A 21 19.76 10.13 22.03
N PRO A 22 19.18 10.94 22.94
CA PRO A 22 17.77 10.80 23.29
C PRO A 22 16.94 10.92 22.02
N ILE A 23 16.04 9.97 21.80
CA ILE A 23 15.15 9.97 20.65
C ILE A 23 14.18 11.14 20.85
N PRO A 24 14.11 12.10 19.91
CA PRO A 24 13.13 13.17 20.01
C PRO A 24 11.72 12.58 20.05
N LEU A 25 10.79 13.23 20.76
CA LEU A 25 9.39 12.79 20.88
C LEU A 25 9.22 11.35 21.44
N PRO A 26 9.76 11.02 22.62
CA PRO A 26 9.77 9.64 23.13
C PRO A 26 8.36 9.08 23.36
N ALA A 27 7.43 9.89 23.87
CA ALA A 27 6.05 9.47 24.12
C ALA A 27 5.29 9.14 22.82
N LEU A 28 5.39 10.00 21.79
CA LEU A 28 4.71 9.76 20.51
C LEU A 28 5.32 8.58 19.76
N ASN A 29 6.66 8.43 19.81
CA ASN A 29 7.33 7.25 19.24
C ASN A 29 6.92 5.96 19.95
N ALA A 30 6.72 5.97 21.27
CA ALA A 30 6.18 4.82 22.00
C ALA A 30 4.71 4.53 21.64
N MET A 31 3.87 5.56 21.47
CA MET A 31 2.49 5.39 21.02
C MET A 31 2.42 4.73 19.64
N VAL A 32 3.29 5.14 18.71
CA VAL A 32 3.40 4.52 17.38
C VAL A 32 3.93 3.09 17.48
N ALA A 33 4.98 2.83 18.27
CA ALA A 33 5.57 1.51 18.41
C ALA A 33 4.63 0.48 19.07
N HIS A 34 3.67 0.94 19.87
CA HIS A 34 2.65 0.12 20.51
C HIS A 34 1.29 0.18 19.79
N ASP A 35 1.22 0.74 18.58
CA ASP A 35 0.00 0.90 17.78
C ASP A 35 -1.17 1.54 18.55
N ARG A 36 -0.86 2.45 19.49
CA ARG A 36 -1.86 3.17 20.30
C ARG A 36 -2.36 4.41 19.56
N VAL A 37 -3.12 4.18 18.50
CA VAL A 37 -3.69 5.23 17.64
C VAL A 37 -4.57 6.20 18.43
N GLU A 38 -5.32 5.70 19.42
CA GLU A 38 -6.22 6.50 20.24
C GLU A 38 -5.48 7.60 21.01
N LEU A 39 -4.35 7.26 21.62
CA LEU A 39 -3.50 8.21 22.34
C LEU A 39 -2.87 9.21 21.37
N LEU A 40 -2.55 8.76 20.15
CA LEU A 40 -1.99 9.60 19.11
C LEU A 40 -3.03 10.58 18.55
N ALA A 41 -4.29 10.15 18.41
CA ALA A 41 -5.44 10.94 17.96
C ALA A 41 -6.00 11.86 19.06
N HIS A 42 -5.58 11.67 20.32
CA HIS A 42 -6.01 12.53 21.42
C HIS A 42 -5.71 14.01 21.11
N PRO A 43 -6.64 14.95 21.37
CA PRO A 43 -6.47 16.37 21.03
C PRO A 43 -5.16 16.97 21.50
N LEU A 44 -4.66 16.55 22.68
CA LEU A 44 -3.36 16.98 23.20
C LEU A 44 -2.19 16.57 22.28
N SER A 45 -2.13 15.30 21.85
CA SER A 45 -1.08 14.77 20.97
C SER A 45 -1.13 15.44 19.60
N GLN A 46 -2.34 15.67 19.08
CA GLN A 46 -2.58 16.36 17.82
C GLN A 46 -2.15 17.83 17.89
N LYS A 47 -2.52 18.55 18.95
CA LYS A 47 -2.10 19.96 19.15
C LYS A 47 -0.59 20.09 19.36
N TYR A 48 0.03 19.12 20.03
CA TYR A 48 1.48 19.07 20.18
C TYR A 48 2.19 18.87 18.83
N LEU A 49 1.69 17.98 17.97
CA LEU A 49 2.19 17.81 16.60
C LEU A 49 1.91 19.06 15.75
N GLU A 50 0.73 19.68 15.86
CA GLU A 50 0.37 20.94 15.17
C GLU A 50 1.32 22.08 15.54
N MET A 51 1.69 22.19 16.82
CA MET A 51 2.69 23.14 17.28
C MET A 51 4.03 22.94 16.57
N LYS A 52 4.57 21.72 16.60
CA LYS A 52 5.87 21.39 16.00
C LYS A 52 5.85 21.53 14.48
N TRP A 53 4.71 21.23 13.86
CA TRP A 53 4.48 21.46 12.45
C TRP A 53 4.54 22.95 12.09
N ASN A 54 3.81 23.79 12.81
CA ASN A 54 3.81 25.25 12.59
C ASN A 54 5.15 25.92 12.95
N ALA A 55 5.89 25.32 13.88
CA ALA A 55 7.22 25.74 14.31
C ALA A 55 8.28 25.58 13.21
N TYR A 56 8.48 24.35 12.72
CA TYR A 56 9.55 24.04 11.76
C TYR A 56 9.11 23.11 10.63
N GLY A 57 8.19 22.17 10.90
CA GLY A 57 7.83 21.10 9.95
C GLY A 57 7.31 21.63 8.61
N LYS A 58 6.38 22.59 8.66
CA LYS A 58 5.79 23.24 7.48
C LYS A 58 6.85 23.85 6.57
N TYR A 59 7.78 24.62 7.13
CA TYR A 59 8.78 25.36 6.34
C TYR A 59 9.79 24.42 5.71
N PHE A 60 10.26 23.42 6.45
CA PHE A 60 11.19 22.43 5.91
C PHE A 60 10.55 21.61 4.80
N HIS A 61 9.32 21.14 5.02
CA HIS A 61 8.61 20.34 4.03
C HIS A 61 8.24 21.13 2.77
N MET A 62 7.74 22.36 2.93
CA MET A 62 7.44 23.26 1.80
C MET A 62 8.71 23.62 1.03
N SER A 63 9.84 23.83 1.71
CA SER A 63 11.14 24.08 1.09
C SER A 63 11.61 22.88 0.27
N HIS A 64 11.54 21.66 0.84
CA HIS A 64 11.87 20.42 0.13
C HIS A 64 10.98 20.23 -1.12
N LEU A 65 9.67 20.42 -0.99
CA LEU A 65 8.74 20.34 -2.11
C LEU A 65 9.05 21.41 -3.17
N LEU A 66 9.40 22.64 -2.76
CA LEU A 66 9.74 23.73 -3.66
C LEU A 66 11.00 23.40 -4.47
N PHE A 67 12.09 22.98 -3.83
CA PHE A 67 13.32 22.60 -4.52
C PHE A 67 13.09 21.43 -5.49
N TYR A 68 12.29 20.43 -5.08
CA TYR A 68 11.91 19.34 -5.95
C TYR A 68 11.05 19.80 -7.13
N SER A 69 10.12 20.73 -6.92
CA SER A 69 9.26 21.29 -7.97
C SER A 69 10.06 22.11 -8.98
N VAL A 70 11.05 22.86 -8.53
CA VAL A 70 12.00 23.58 -9.41
C VAL A 70 12.78 22.58 -10.28
N PHE A 71 13.28 21.51 -9.68
CA PHE A 71 13.93 20.42 -10.42
C PHE A 71 13.00 19.76 -11.45
N LEU A 72 11.74 19.52 -11.08
CA LEU A 72 10.71 18.96 -11.97
C LEU A 72 10.41 19.88 -13.16
N VAL A 73 10.35 21.20 -12.94
CA VAL A 73 10.20 22.20 -14.02
C VAL A 73 11.39 22.11 -14.97
N PHE A 74 12.63 22.00 -14.48
CA PHE A 74 13.78 21.85 -15.37
C PHE A 74 13.76 20.54 -16.16
N ILE A 75 13.37 19.40 -15.56
CA ILE A 75 13.23 18.12 -16.27
C ILE A 75 12.17 18.21 -17.37
N THR A 76 11.02 18.79 -17.07
CA THR A 76 9.90 18.89 -18.02
C THR A 76 10.23 19.85 -19.18
N LEU A 77 10.86 20.99 -18.88
CA LEU A 77 11.35 21.92 -19.90
C LEU A 77 12.46 21.30 -20.76
N TYR A 78 13.43 20.61 -20.14
CA TYR A 78 14.49 19.90 -20.85
C TYR A 78 13.91 18.87 -21.82
N SER A 79 12.96 18.05 -21.34
CA SER A 79 12.35 16.98 -22.14
C SER A 79 11.52 17.52 -23.31
N TYR A 80 10.77 18.60 -23.09
CA TYR A 80 10.04 19.29 -24.15
C TYR A 80 10.98 19.84 -25.24
N GLU A 81 12.04 20.54 -24.84
CA GLU A 81 13.02 21.10 -25.77
C GLU A 81 13.79 20.01 -26.52
N LEU A 82 14.17 18.93 -25.83
CA LEU A 82 14.81 17.76 -26.44
C LEU A 82 13.92 17.16 -27.53
N MET A 83 12.64 16.91 -27.22
CA MET A 83 11.72 16.32 -28.19
C MET A 83 11.44 17.26 -29.37
N ARG A 84 11.40 18.58 -29.13
CA ARG A 84 11.25 19.58 -30.20
C ARG A 84 12.41 19.50 -31.21
N LEU A 85 13.65 19.45 -30.72
CA LEU A 85 14.84 19.36 -31.57
C LEU A 85 14.89 18.04 -32.35
N TRP A 86 14.52 16.93 -31.71
CA TRP A 86 14.48 15.63 -32.38
C TRP A 86 13.48 15.64 -33.55
N ARG A 87 12.27 16.15 -33.31
CA ARG A 87 11.23 16.25 -34.35
C ARG A 87 11.62 17.19 -35.49
N GLU A 88 12.31 18.29 -35.19
CA GLU A 88 12.77 19.22 -36.22
C GLU A 88 13.83 18.58 -37.15
N SER A 89 14.72 17.78 -36.59
CA SER A 89 15.72 17.02 -37.37
C SER A 89 15.07 15.94 -38.24
N GLU A 90 14.07 15.24 -37.72
CA GLU A 90 13.30 14.24 -38.47
C GLU A 90 12.59 14.89 -39.68
N HIS A 91 11.98 16.07 -39.49
CA HIS A 91 11.37 16.83 -40.59
C HIS A 91 12.36 17.28 -41.66
N LYS A 92 13.60 17.62 -41.27
CA LYS A 92 14.66 18.04 -42.20
C LYS A 92 15.32 16.88 -42.96
N LYS A 93 15.00 15.61 -42.63
CA LYS A 93 15.62 14.41 -43.19
C LYS A 93 17.16 14.47 -43.19
N GLU A 94 17.74 15.05 -42.14
CA GLU A 94 19.19 15.07 -41.98
C GLU A 94 19.70 13.65 -41.71
N SER A 95 20.62 13.16 -42.54
CA SER A 95 21.24 11.83 -42.36
C SER A 95 22.23 11.78 -41.18
N THR A 96 22.54 12.92 -40.58
CA THR A 96 23.43 13.07 -39.42
C THR A 96 22.62 13.30 -38.16
N ALA A 97 23.09 12.75 -37.03
CA ALA A 97 22.42 12.90 -35.75
C ALA A 97 22.20 14.39 -35.39
N PRO A 98 21.03 14.76 -34.84
CA PRO A 98 20.72 16.16 -34.53
C PRO A 98 21.75 16.74 -33.58
N HIS A 99 22.32 17.89 -33.95
CA HIS A 99 23.26 18.59 -33.09
C HIS A 99 22.52 19.46 -32.07
N ILE A 100 22.85 19.28 -30.80
CA ILE A 100 22.26 20.03 -29.69
C ILE A 100 22.83 21.47 -29.69
N ASN A 101 22.04 22.45 -30.14
CA ASN A 101 22.43 23.87 -30.15
C ASN A 101 21.35 24.81 -29.57
N SER A 102 20.77 24.44 -28.42
CA SER A 102 19.81 25.28 -27.70
C SER A 102 20.40 25.78 -26.37
N PRO A 103 20.47 27.10 -26.12
CA PRO A 103 20.95 27.62 -24.85
C PRO A 103 20.04 27.21 -23.67
N ILE A 104 18.74 27.03 -23.93
CA ILE A 104 17.75 26.59 -22.93
C ILE A 104 18.11 25.19 -22.43
N LEU A 105 18.48 24.27 -23.33
CA LEU A 105 18.84 22.90 -22.97
C LEU A 105 20.12 22.86 -22.12
N PHE A 106 21.06 23.78 -22.37
CA PHE A 106 22.29 23.90 -21.58
C PHE A 106 22.01 24.41 -20.16
N ILE A 107 21.18 25.45 -20.02
CA ILE A 107 20.78 25.99 -18.71
C ILE A 107 20.02 24.92 -17.91
N CYS A 108 19.05 24.25 -18.54
CA CYS A 108 18.28 23.20 -17.86
C CYS A 108 19.16 22.00 -17.51
N GLY A 109 20.02 21.54 -18.43
CA GLY A 109 20.91 20.40 -18.20
C GLY A 109 21.95 20.66 -17.10
N THR A 110 22.48 21.88 -17.01
CA THR A 110 23.38 22.26 -15.91
C THR A 110 22.65 22.35 -14.57
N ALA A 111 21.43 22.90 -14.53
CA ALA A 111 20.60 22.93 -13.31
C ALA A 111 20.19 21.51 -12.83
N ILE A 112 19.89 20.59 -13.75
CA ILE A 112 19.62 19.18 -13.45
C ILE A 112 20.88 18.51 -12.90
N LEU A 113 22.04 18.73 -13.51
CA LEU A 113 23.32 18.17 -13.05
C LEU A 113 23.68 18.63 -11.64
N THR A 114 23.51 19.91 -11.33
CA THR A 114 23.80 20.44 -9.98
C THR A 114 22.85 19.83 -8.94
N TYR A 115 21.56 19.69 -9.25
CA TYR A 115 20.61 19.02 -8.37
C TYR A 115 20.97 17.55 -8.13
N ILE A 116 21.34 16.81 -9.18
CA ILE A 116 21.77 15.40 -9.08
C ILE A 116 23.02 15.31 -8.21
N LEU A 117 24.01 16.18 -8.39
CA LEU A 117 25.25 16.16 -7.62
C LEU A 117 25.00 16.40 -6.13
N ILE A 118 24.16 17.40 -5.79
CA ILE A 118 23.76 17.67 -4.41
C ILE A 118 23.01 16.46 -3.83
N SER A 119 22.10 15.87 -4.61
CA SER A 119 21.30 14.72 -4.17
C SER A 119 22.15 13.48 -3.94
N ILE A 120 23.16 13.20 -4.77
CA ILE A 120 24.10 12.08 -4.58
C ILE A 120 24.87 12.23 -3.26
N VAL A 121 25.30 13.45 -2.92
CA VAL A 121 25.98 13.71 -1.64
C VAL A 121 25.06 13.41 -0.46
N VAL A 122 23.81 13.89 -0.52
CA VAL A 122 22.80 13.63 0.53
C VAL A 122 22.51 12.13 0.64
N GLN A 123 22.30 11.43 -0.48
CA GLN A 123 22.04 9.99 -0.49
C GLN A 123 23.24 9.19 0.03
N SER A 124 24.46 9.60 -0.27
CA SER A 124 25.68 8.95 0.24
C SER A 124 25.74 9.02 1.77
N VAL A 125 25.36 10.16 2.35
CA VAL A 125 25.24 10.31 3.81
C VAL A 125 24.13 9.43 4.37
N GLN A 126 22.98 9.36 3.71
CA GLN A 126 21.85 8.52 4.14
C GLN A 126 22.17 7.02 4.09
N ILE A 127 22.80 6.54 3.01
CA ILE A 127 23.26 5.15 2.87
C ILE A 127 24.26 4.82 3.98
N TYR A 128 25.18 5.72 4.31
CA TYR A 128 26.13 5.50 5.40
C TYR A 128 25.43 5.36 6.77
N GLN A 129 24.40 6.17 7.04
CA GLN A 129 23.68 6.16 8.31
C GLN A 129 22.70 4.98 8.45
N GLN A 130 21.94 4.67 7.41
CA GLN A 130 20.84 3.70 7.42
C GLN A 130 21.23 2.32 6.86
N LYS A 131 22.42 2.20 6.24
CA LYS A 131 23.00 0.96 5.70
C LYS A 131 22.02 0.21 4.77
N TRP A 132 21.82 -1.08 5.03
CA TRP A 132 20.98 -1.96 4.22
C TRP A 132 19.50 -1.58 4.25
N HIS A 133 19.01 -0.92 5.30
CA HIS A 133 17.60 -0.54 5.39
C HIS A 133 17.24 0.48 4.29
N TYR A 134 18.15 1.41 3.99
CA TYR A 134 17.96 2.41 2.94
C TYR A 134 17.73 1.81 1.55
N LEU A 135 18.41 0.70 1.23
CA LEU A 135 18.36 0.07 -0.11
C LEU A 135 17.05 -0.68 -0.38
N PHE A 136 16.33 -1.09 0.67
CA PHE A 136 15.07 -1.84 0.53
C PHE A 136 13.83 -0.96 0.61
N ASP A 137 13.99 0.34 0.91
CA ASP A 137 12.87 1.28 0.91
C ASP A 137 12.45 1.64 -0.52
N PRO A 138 11.18 1.39 -0.91
CA PRO A 138 10.73 1.56 -2.30
C PRO A 138 10.85 3.01 -2.79
N THR A 139 10.61 3.98 -1.91
CA THR A 139 10.75 5.41 -2.24
C THR A 139 12.20 5.78 -2.60
N ASN A 140 13.17 5.19 -1.90
CA ASN A 140 14.58 5.43 -2.17
C ASN A 140 15.01 4.75 -3.48
N ILE A 141 14.52 3.54 -3.76
CA ILE A 141 14.77 2.84 -5.03
C ILE A 141 14.26 3.66 -6.21
N VAL A 142 13.02 4.19 -6.13
CA VAL A 142 12.43 5.03 -7.18
C VAL A 142 13.26 6.30 -7.38
N ALA A 143 13.72 6.95 -6.31
CA ALA A 143 14.56 8.15 -6.39
C ALA A 143 15.94 7.85 -7.01
N THR A 144 16.57 6.74 -6.66
CA THR A 144 17.86 6.33 -7.26
C THR A 144 17.69 6.01 -8.74
N LEU A 145 16.61 5.32 -9.13
CA LEU A 145 16.30 5.05 -10.54
C LEU A 145 16.11 6.35 -11.33
N LEU A 146 15.41 7.34 -10.75
CA LEU A 146 15.23 8.67 -11.34
C LEU A 146 16.57 9.36 -11.57
N PHE A 147 17.48 9.37 -10.59
CA PHE A 147 18.79 10.00 -10.76
C PHE A 147 19.67 9.30 -11.78
N PHE A 148 19.62 7.97 -11.82
CA PHE A 148 20.30 7.19 -12.84
C PHE A 148 19.79 7.52 -14.25
N SER A 149 18.46 7.48 -14.47
CA SER A 149 17.87 7.79 -15.77
C SER A 149 18.10 9.24 -16.18
N ALA A 150 18.00 10.19 -15.24
CA ALA A 150 18.26 11.61 -15.48
C ALA A 150 19.72 11.88 -15.84
N THR A 151 20.67 11.13 -15.25
CA THR A 151 22.09 11.22 -15.60
C THR A 151 22.32 10.78 -17.04
N VAL A 152 21.76 9.63 -17.44
CA VAL A 152 21.89 9.13 -18.83
C VAL A 152 21.25 10.11 -19.83
N MET A 153 20.13 10.74 -19.48
CA MET A 153 19.47 11.76 -20.29
C MET A 153 20.37 12.98 -20.58
N ILE A 154 21.16 13.45 -19.61
CA ILE A 154 21.97 14.68 -19.76
C ILE A 154 23.38 14.43 -20.32
N VAL A 155 23.91 13.20 -20.26
CA VAL A 155 25.29 12.87 -20.68
C VAL A 155 25.64 13.40 -22.08
N PRO A 156 24.79 13.23 -23.12
CA PRO A 156 25.13 13.70 -24.47
C PRO A 156 25.42 15.20 -24.58
N LEU A 157 24.85 16.03 -23.68
CA LEU A 157 25.07 17.48 -23.63
C LEU A 157 26.54 17.85 -23.32
N PHE A 158 27.22 17.02 -22.52
CA PHE A 158 28.58 17.27 -22.03
C PHE A 158 29.66 16.52 -22.84
N THR A 159 29.26 15.59 -23.71
CA THR A 159 30.19 14.88 -24.59
C THR A 159 30.59 15.71 -25.81
N THR A 160 31.81 15.50 -26.31
CA THR A 160 32.48 16.30 -27.37
C THR A 160 31.75 16.32 -28.72
N GLY A 161 30.73 15.47 -28.92
CA GLY A 161 29.93 15.41 -30.14
C GLY A 161 28.54 16.04 -30.07
N ARG A 162 27.94 16.23 -28.88
CA ARG A 162 26.58 16.79 -28.68
C ARG A 162 25.50 16.22 -29.62
N TYR A 163 25.63 14.95 -29.98
CA TYR A 163 24.68 14.26 -30.86
C TYR A 163 23.59 13.60 -30.03
N MET A 164 22.33 13.76 -30.47
CA MET A 164 21.21 13.05 -29.87
C MET A 164 21.28 11.55 -30.21
N THR A 165 21.01 10.70 -29.22
CA THR A 165 20.96 9.23 -29.38
C THR A 165 19.56 8.70 -29.09
N GLU A 166 19.12 7.66 -29.77
CA GLU A 166 17.80 7.04 -29.52
C GLU A 166 17.64 6.55 -28.07
N CYS A 167 18.75 6.05 -27.49
CA CYS A 167 18.83 5.67 -26.09
C CYS A 167 18.47 6.84 -25.15
N GLN A 168 18.93 8.05 -25.47
CA GLN A 168 18.63 9.26 -24.68
C GLN A 168 17.13 9.53 -24.61
N ILE A 169 16.40 9.32 -25.71
CA ILE A 169 14.94 9.56 -25.77
C ILE A 169 14.20 8.55 -24.89
N SER A 170 14.62 7.29 -24.93
CA SER A 170 14.06 6.23 -24.07
C SER A 170 14.25 6.58 -22.58
N PHE A 171 15.45 6.98 -22.18
CA PHE A 171 15.73 7.42 -20.81
C PHE A 171 15.05 8.75 -20.44
N THR A 172 14.81 9.63 -21.41
CA THR A 172 14.05 10.88 -21.20
C THR A 172 12.60 10.56 -20.84
N SER A 173 11.95 9.66 -21.58
CA SER A 173 10.58 9.19 -21.28
C SER A 173 10.51 8.59 -19.87
N LEU A 174 11.45 7.72 -19.53
CA LEU A 174 11.54 7.12 -18.19
C LEU A 174 11.76 8.19 -17.09
N THR A 175 12.63 9.17 -17.32
CA THR A 175 12.95 10.25 -16.37
C THR A 175 11.74 11.16 -16.11
N VAL A 176 10.96 11.50 -17.15
CA VAL A 176 9.73 12.26 -16.98
C VAL A 176 8.72 11.48 -16.15
N PHE A 177 8.48 10.21 -16.50
CA PHE A 177 7.55 9.38 -15.73
C PHE A 177 7.96 9.23 -14.26
N LEU A 178 9.23 8.89 -13.99
CA LEU A 178 9.74 8.72 -12.63
C LEU A 178 9.77 10.02 -11.82
N SER A 179 9.99 11.17 -12.45
CA SER A 179 9.99 12.45 -11.74
C SER A 179 8.59 12.85 -11.29
N TRP A 180 7.57 12.68 -12.13
CA TRP A 180 6.18 12.87 -11.73
C TRP A 180 5.70 11.81 -10.72
N LEU A 181 6.14 10.55 -10.85
CA LEU A 181 5.85 9.51 -9.85
C LEU A 181 6.48 9.85 -8.49
N THR A 182 7.72 10.33 -8.49
CA THR A 182 8.41 10.76 -7.25
C THR A 182 7.75 11.99 -6.64
N LEU A 183 7.18 12.91 -7.44
CA LEU A 183 6.34 13.99 -6.92
C LEU A 183 5.13 13.41 -6.16
N LEU A 184 4.42 12.44 -6.75
CA LEU A 184 3.29 11.78 -6.10
C LEU A 184 3.69 11.12 -4.78
N LEU A 185 4.86 10.46 -4.72
CA LEU A 185 5.40 9.89 -3.48
C LEU A 185 5.79 10.97 -2.45
N ASN A 186 6.33 12.10 -2.89
CA ASN A 186 6.63 13.23 -2.00
C ASN A 186 5.36 13.85 -1.40
N LEU A 187 4.23 13.77 -2.12
CA LEU A 187 2.93 14.24 -1.63
C LEU A 187 2.34 13.35 -0.52
N GLN A 188 2.88 12.14 -0.31
CA GLN A 188 2.45 11.22 0.75
C GLN A 188 2.56 11.83 2.16
N ARG A 189 3.46 12.80 2.34
CA ARG A 189 3.71 13.46 3.63
C ARG A 189 2.73 14.60 3.94
N PHE A 190 1.89 15.03 2.99
CA PHE A 190 0.80 15.99 3.24
C PHE A 190 -0.46 15.30 3.73
N ASP A 191 -1.27 15.99 4.52
CA ASP A 191 -2.38 15.30 5.17
C ASP A 191 -3.62 15.11 4.32
N GLN A 192 -3.98 16.12 3.54
CA GLN A 192 -5.16 16.04 2.69
C GLN A 192 -4.91 15.11 1.49
N VAL A 193 -3.75 15.23 0.86
CA VAL A 193 -3.39 14.45 -0.34
C VAL A 193 -2.76 13.10 0.02
N GLY A 194 -1.97 13.05 1.08
CA GLY A 194 -1.16 11.87 1.41
C GLY A 194 -1.98 10.66 1.84
N ILE A 195 -3.16 10.81 2.44
CA ILE A 195 -4.05 9.67 2.72
C ILE A 195 -4.40 8.95 1.41
N TYR A 196 -4.76 9.69 0.37
CA TYR A 196 -5.08 9.10 -0.94
C TYR A 196 -3.87 8.44 -1.57
N VAL A 197 -2.68 9.02 -1.44
CA VAL A 197 -1.44 8.41 -1.93
C VAL A 197 -1.13 7.10 -1.18
N VAL A 198 -1.23 7.08 0.15
CA VAL A 198 -1.01 5.86 0.96
C VAL A 198 -2.03 4.78 0.58
N MET A 199 -3.32 5.13 0.51
CA MET A 199 -4.37 4.18 0.09
C MET A 199 -4.11 3.64 -1.31
N PHE A 200 -3.75 4.51 -2.27
CA PHE A 200 -3.41 4.08 -3.63
C PHE A 200 -2.25 3.08 -3.64
N LEU A 201 -1.17 3.34 -2.89
CA LEU A 201 -0.03 2.42 -2.81
C LEU A 201 -0.40 1.09 -2.13
N GLU A 202 -1.25 1.10 -1.11
CA GLU A 202 -1.75 -0.13 -0.48
C GLU A 202 -2.64 -0.95 -1.43
N ILE A 203 -3.53 -0.30 -2.18
CA ILE A 203 -4.36 -0.94 -3.20
C ILE A 203 -3.50 -1.47 -4.35
N LEU A 204 -2.47 -0.73 -4.76
CA LEU A 204 -1.52 -1.20 -5.77
C LEU A 204 -0.78 -2.45 -5.29
N GLN A 205 -0.35 -2.49 -4.02
CA GLN A 205 0.31 -3.66 -3.44
C GLN A 205 -0.62 -4.87 -3.35
N THR A 206 -1.89 -4.69 -2.96
CA THR A 206 -2.87 -5.78 -2.95
C THR A 206 -3.13 -6.28 -4.38
N LEU A 207 -3.29 -5.38 -5.35
CA LEU A 207 -3.45 -5.71 -6.76
C LEU A 207 -2.26 -6.52 -7.29
N ILE A 208 -1.03 -6.12 -7.00
CA ILE A 208 0.17 -6.86 -7.44
C ILE A 208 0.19 -8.28 -6.85
N LYS A 209 -0.12 -8.45 -5.56
CA LYS A 209 -0.17 -9.77 -4.92
C LYS A 209 -1.20 -10.68 -5.59
N VAL A 210 -2.39 -10.14 -5.86
CA VAL A 210 -3.48 -10.88 -6.51
C VAL A 210 -3.10 -11.21 -7.96
N LEU A 211 -2.52 -10.28 -8.70
CA LEU A 211 -2.07 -10.48 -10.07
C LEU A 211 -1.01 -11.58 -10.19
N ILE A 212 -0.10 -11.72 -9.20
CA ILE A 212 0.89 -12.80 -9.19
C ILE A 212 0.21 -14.17 -9.13
N VAL A 213 -0.86 -14.34 -8.35
CA VAL A 213 -1.61 -15.60 -8.27
C VAL A 213 -2.30 -15.89 -9.61
N PHE A 214 -2.91 -14.87 -10.23
CA PHE A 214 -3.60 -15.01 -11.51
C PHE A 214 -2.67 -15.00 -12.73
N SER A 215 -1.37 -14.77 -12.54
CA SER A 215 -0.37 -14.82 -13.62
C SER A 215 -0.35 -16.18 -14.33
N ILE A 216 -0.68 -17.27 -13.62
CA ILE A 216 -0.80 -18.63 -14.21
C ILE A 216 -1.83 -18.64 -15.35
N LEU A 217 -2.97 -17.97 -15.16
CA LEU A 217 -4.01 -17.88 -16.19
C LEU A 217 -3.55 -16.99 -17.35
N ILE A 218 -2.89 -15.86 -17.07
CA ILE A 218 -2.35 -14.95 -18.11
C ILE A 218 -1.33 -15.69 -18.98
N VAL A 219 -0.45 -16.48 -18.38
CA VAL A 219 0.53 -17.30 -19.09
C VAL A 219 -0.13 -18.42 -19.90
N ALA A 220 -1.11 -19.11 -19.32
CA ALA A 220 -1.83 -20.19 -20.01
C ALA A 220 -2.57 -19.68 -21.26
N PHE A 221 -3.37 -18.61 -21.12
CA PHE A 221 -4.09 -18.03 -22.25
C PHE A 221 -3.15 -17.37 -23.26
N GLY A 222 -2.09 -16.67 -22.81
CA GLY A 222 -1.16 -16.04 -23.72
C GLY A 222 -0.33 -17.03 -24.53
N LEU A 223 0.03 -18.19 -23.96
CA LEU A 223 0.66 -19.26 -24.73
C LEU A 223 -0.35 -19.96 -25.67
N ALA A 224 -1.60 -20.15 -25.23
CA ALA A 224 -2.63 -20.71 -26.10
C ALA A 224 -2.90 -19.80 -27.31
N PHE A 225 -3.13 -18.51 -27.11
CA PHE A 225 -3.32 -17.55 -28.20
C PHE A 225 -2.09 -17.42 -29.10
N TYR A 226 -0.89 -17.50 -28.54
CA TYR A 226 0.33 -17.57 -29.34
C TYR A 226 0.30 -18.77 -30.30
N ILE A 227 -0.03 -19.97 -29.81
CA ILE A 227 -0.09 -21.17 -30.66
C ILE A 227 -1.21 -21.06 -31.71
N LEU A 228 -2.39 -20.55 -31.33
CA LEU A 228 -3.54 -20.48 -32.23
C LEU A 228 -3.44 -19.36 -33.28
N LEU A 229 -2.87 -18.22 -32.94
CA LEU A 229 -2.93 -16.99 -33.76
C LEU A 229 -1.58 -16.59 -34.38
N SER A 230 -0.45 -17.15 -33.94
CA SER A 230 0.88 -16.78 -34.49
C SER A 230 1.04 -17.07 -35.98
N ARG A 231 0.34 -18.08 -36.51
CA ARG A 231 0.40 -18.44 -37.94
C ARG A 231 -0.42 -17.50 -38.84
N GLY A 232 -1.40 -16.79 -38.29
CA GLY A 232 -2.27 -15.88 -39.03
C GLY A 232 -1.66 -14.50 -39.31
N ASP A 233 -0.34 -14.34 -39.16
CA ASP A 233 0.39 -13.07 -39.31
C ASP A 233 -0.12 -11.91 -38.42
N HIS A 234 -0.84 -12.21 -37.35
CA HIS A 234 -1.23 -11.23 -36.35
C HIS A 234 -0.01 -10.67 -35.61
N LEU A 235 0.27 -9.38 -35.80
CA LEU A 235 1.41 -8.69 -35.15
C LEU A 235 1.40 -8.85 -33.62
N SER A 236 0.23 -8.85 -32.98
CA SER A 236 0.09 -8.96 -31.52
C SER A 236 0.40 -10.36 -30.96
N PHE A 237 0.38 -11.41 -31.78
CA PHE A 237 0.55 -12.80 -31.34
C PHE A 237 1.76 -13.49 -31.98
N LYS A 238 2.63 -12.73 -32.67
CA LYS A 238 3.81 -13.28 -33.38
C LYS A 238 4.92 -13.75 -32.45
N THR A 239 5.07 -13.12 -31.28
CA THR A 239 6.09 -13.49 -30.29
C THR A 239 5.43 -13.78 -28.95
N VAL A 240 6.04 -14.66 -28.15
CA VAL A 240 5.52 -15.02 -26.83
C VAL A 240 5.35 -13.79 -25.92
N PRO A 241 6.33 -12.86 -25.80
CA PRO A 241 6.15 -11.67 -24.97
C PRO A 241 5.01 -10.76 -25.43
N MET A 242 4.85 -10.57 -26.75
CA MET A 242 3.76 -9.75 -27.29
C MET A 242 2.40 -10.41 -27.08
N SER A 243 2.32 -11.74 -27.20
CA SER A 243 1.10 -12.49 -26.91
C SER A 243 0.70 -12.40 -25.44
N LEU A 244 1.67 -12.51 -24.53
CA LEU A 244 1.44 -12.34 -23.09
C LEU A 244 1.00 -10.91 -22.76
N LEU A 245 1.67 -9.91 -23.32
CA LEU A 245 1.30 -8.50 -23.15
C LEU A 245 -0.10 -8.22 -23.70
N ARG A 246 -0.43 -8.74 -24.89
CA ARG A 246 -1.76 -8.62 -25.50
C ARG A 246 -2.82 -9.30 -24.64
N THR A 247 -2.53 -10.48 -24.09
CA THR A 247 -3.45 -11.18 -23.19
C THR A 247 -3.69 -10.39 -21.90
N PHE A 248 -2.64 -9.75 -21.36
CA PHE A 248 -2.76 -8.85 -20.22
C PHE A 248 -3.60 -7.60 -20.56
N THR A 249 -3.43 -6.97 -21.73
CA THR A 249 -4.29 -5.84 -22.12
C THR A 249 -5.73 -6.28 -22.34
N MET A 250 -5.96 -7.48 -22.90
CA MET A 250 -7.30 -8.03 -23.10
C MET A 250 -8.04 -8.33 -21.78
N MET A 251 -7.31 -8.52 -20.67
CA MET A 251 -7.89 -8.67 -19.33
C MET A 251 -8.71 -7.44 -18.91
N LEU A 252 -8.32 -6.24 -19.35
CA LEU A 252 -9.03 -4.98 -19.07
C LEU A 252 -10.39 -4.88 -19.80
N GLY A 253 -10.71 -5.83 -20.67
CA GLY A 253 -11.94 -5.85 -21.49
C GLY A 253 -11.72 -5.42 -22.94
N GLU A 254 -10.53 -4.97 -23.31
CA GLU A 254 -10.17 -4.56 -24.68
C GLU A 254 -9.78 -5.77 -25.54
N ILE A 255 -10.79 -6.53 -26.01
CA ILE A 255 -10.58 -7.78 -26.78
C ILE A 255 -10.31 -7.53 -28.27
N ASP A 256 -10.65 -6.36 -28.81
CA ASP A 256 -10.54 -6.03 -30.25
C ASP A 256 -11.06 -7.19 -31.14
N PHE A 257 -12.30 -7.59 -30.85
CA PHE A 257 -12.96 -8.75 -31.45
C PHE A 257 -13.02 -8.65 -32.98
N ILE A 258 -13.34 -7.45 -33.48
CA ILE A 258 -13.54 -7.22 -34.91
C ILE A 258 -12.21 -7.39 -35.67
N GLY A 259 -11.16 -6.68 -35.26
CA GLY A 259 -9.88 -6.72 -35.96
C GLY A 259 -9.14 -8.05 -35.80
N THR A 260 -9.25 -8.67 -34.63
CA THR A 260 -8.46 -9.89 -34.32
C THR A 260 -9.15 -11.18 -34.75
N TYR A 261 -10.49 -11.26 -34.72
CA TYR A 261 -11.21 -12.53 -34.93
C TYR A 261 -12.20 -12.47 -36.10
N VAL A 262 -12.99 -11.40 -36.22
CA VAL A 262 -14.07 -11.33 -37.24
C VAL A 262 -13.52 -11.04 -38.63
N GLN A 263 -12.69 -10.01 -38.78
CA GLN A 263 -12.15 -9.61 -40.08
C GLN A 263 -11.30 -10.74 -40.72
N PRO A 264 -10.41 -11.44 -40.00
CA PRO A 264 -9.67 -12.58 -40.55
C PRO A 264 -10.51 -13.84 -40.79
N TYR A 265 -11.70 -13.94 -40.20
CA TYR A 265 -12.63 -15.06 -40.40
C TYR A 265 -13.47 -14.88 -41.67
N PHE A 266 -13.96 -13.67 -41.93
CA PHE A 266 -14.78 -13.38 -43.12
C PHE A 266 -13.98 -12.96 -44.35
N ARG A 267 -12.72 -12.56 -44.17
CA ARG A 267 -11.81 -12.25 -45.28
C ARG A 267 -11.18 -13.55 -45.78
N GLU A 268 -12.03 -14.49 -46.19
CA GLU A 268 -11.62 -15.56 -47.09
C GLU A 268 -11.13 -14.92 -48.39
N GLU A 269 -10.08 -15.53 -48.93
CA GLU A 269 -9.41 -15.20 -50.18
C GLU A 269 -10.39 -14.63 -51.22
N VAL A 270 -10.29 -13.32 -51.48
CA VAL A 270 -10.47 -12.85 -52.85
C VAL A 270 -9.21 -13.32 -53.58
N ASP A 271 -9.12 -14.61 -53.82
CA ASP A 271 -8.46 -15.10 -55.01
C ASP A 271 -9.26 -14.46 -56.14
N ASP A 272 -8.63 -13.54 -56.85
CA ASP A 272 -9.12 -13.09 -58.14
C ASP A 272 -8.50 -14.05 -59.16
N PRO A 273 -9.14 -15.18 -59.56
CA PRO A 273 -8.54 -16.10 -60.52
C PRO A 273 -8.81 -15.60 -61.96
N LEU A 274 -9.42 -14.42 -62.13
CA LEU A 274 -9.77 -13.87 -63.43
C LEU A 274 -9.70 -12.33 -63.49
N GLY A 275 -8.69 -11.72 -62.87
CA GLY A 275 -8.33 -10.32 -63.09
C GLY A 275 -7.44 -10.16 -64.33
N ASN A 276 -8.06 -10.16 -65.50
CA ASN A 276 -7.42 -9.94 -66.81
C ASN A 276 -6.45 -8.73 -66.81
N PRO A 277 -5.19 -8.84 -67.29
CA PRO A 277 -4.32 -7.70 -67.48
C PRO A 277 -4.76 -6.93 -68.72
N THR A 278 -5.85 -6.15 -68.61
CA THR A 278 -6.16 -5.16 -69.64
C THR A 278 -5.28 -3.94 -69.42
N ASN A 279 -4.25 -3.88 -70.24
CA ASN A 279 -3.43 -2.71 -70.52
C ASN A 279 -4.31 -1.47 -70.74
N SER A 280 -4.22 -0.50 -69.83
CA SER A 280 -4.41 0.90 -70.18
C SER A 280 -3.31 1.71 -69.49
N PRO A 281 -2.24 2.12 -70.18
CA PRO A 281 -1.50 3.28 -69.74
C PRO A 281 -2.43 4.47 -69.96
N ASP A 282 -2.65 5.26 -68.92
CA ASP A 282 -3.04 6.68 -68.97
C ASP A 282 -3.91 6.99 -67.76
N THR A 283 -3.30 7.52 -66.71
CA THR A 283 -3.39 8.96 -66.40
C THR A 283 -2.50 9.21 -65.19
N ASN A 284 -1.50 10.07 -65.37
CA ASN A 284 -0.67 10.59 -64.30
C ASN A 284 -1.56 11.31 -63.26
N ARG A 285 -1.91 10.60 -62.19
CA ARG A 285 -2.36 11.20 -60.94
C ARG A 285 -1.42 10.72 -59.86
N THR A 286 -0.60 11.65 -59.38
CA THR A 286 0.25 11.54 -58.21
C THR A 286 -0.61 11.23 -56.98
N GLY A 287 -0.88 9.94 -56.79
CA GLY A 287 -1.37 9.39 -55.55
C GLY A 287 -0.32 8.39 -55.10
N ASN A 288 0.58 8.83 -54.23
CA ASN A 288 1.47 7.95 -53.48
C ASN A 288 0.61 7.20 -52.45
N ALA A 289 -0.33 6.39 -52.93
CA ALA A 289 -0.92 5.35 -52.13
C ALA A 289 0.13 4.25 -52.07
N PHE A 290 0.94 4.35 -51.02
CA PHE A 290 1.66 3.24 -50.42
C PHE A 290 0.63 2.12 -50.18
N SER A 291 0.36 1.34 -51.23
CA SER A 291 -0.30 0.06 -51.15
C SER A 291 0.71 -0.88 -50.51
N GLU A 292 0.88 -0.70 -49.20
CA GLU A 292 1.51 -1.66 -48.33
C GLU A 292 0.83 -2.98 -48.61
N ALA A 293 1.56 -3.91 -49.22
CA ALA A 293 1.13 -5.28 -49.48
C ALA A 293 0.49 -5.78 -48.18
N THR A 294 -0.84 -5.77 -48.15
CA THR A 294 -1.62 -6.07 -46.95
C THR A 294 -1.49 -7.57 -46.78
N LYS A 295 -0.44 -7.97 -46.09
CA LYS A 295 -0.12 -9.36 -45.80
C LYS A 295 -1.40 -10.00 -45.26
N HIS A 296 -1.89 -11.03 -45.94
CA HIS A 296 -3.21 -11.60 -45.68
C HIS A 296 -3.24 -12.14 -44.24
N VAL A 297 -3.98 -11.46 -43.37
CA VAL A 297 -4.26 -11.91 -42.01
C VAL A 297 -5.44 -12.87 -42.09
N TYR A 298 -5.22 -14.14 -41.80
CA TYR A 298 -6.24 -15.18 -41.81
C TYR A 298 -6.22 -15.98 -40.51
N LEU A 299 -7.35 -16.55 -40.12
CA LEU A 299 -7.48 -17.30 -38.87
C LEU A 299 -7.23 -18.81 -39.12
N PRO A 300 -6.06 -19.37 -38.77
CA PRO A 300 -5.69 -20.74 -39.15
C PRO A 300 -6.55 -21.81 -38.48
N PHE A 301 -7.04 -21.54 -37.26
CA PHE A 301 -7.85 -22.47 -36.46
C PHE A 301 -9.09 -21.75 -35.92
N PRO A 302 -10.14 -21.54 -36.74
CA PRO A 302 -11.28 -20.71 -36.37
C PRO A 302 -12.07 -21.28 -35.19
N MET A 303 -12.43 -22.57 -35.24
CA MET A 303 -13.25 -23.19 -34.18
C MET A 303 -12.53 -23.19 -32.81
N PRO A 304 -11.26 -23.65 -32.69
CA PRO A 304 -10.54 -23.54 -31.42
C PRO A 304 -10.35 -22.10 -30.95
N ALA A 305 -10.13 -21.14 -31.86
CA ALA A 305 -9.93 -19.75 -31.50
C ALA A 305 -11.18 -19.13 -30.86
N PHE A 306 -12.37 -19.34 -31.45
CA PHE A 306 -13.62 -18.84 -30.88
C PHE A 306 -13.98 -19.52 -29.55
N VAL A 307 -13.70 -20.82 -29.39
CA VAL A 307 -13.91 -21.53 -28.12
C VAL A 307 -12.98 -20.97 -27.04
N MET A 308 -11.69 -20.85 -27.33
CA MET A 308 -10.71 -20.27 -26.39
C MET A 308 -11.05 -18.82 -26.03
N LEU A 309 -11.53 -18.05 -27.01
CA LEU A 309 -12.01 -16.68 -26.79
C LEU A 309 -13.23 -16.64 -25.86
N GLY A 310 -14.22 -17.52 -26.07
CA GLY A 310 -15.41 -17.59 -25.21
C GLY A 310 -15.07 -17.92 -23.75
N ILE A 311 -14.19 -18.91 -23.55
CA ILE A 311 -13.69 -19.26 -22.21
C ILE A 311 -12.91 -18.09 -21.59
N PHE A 312 -12.06 -17.43 -22.39
CA PHE A 312 -11.29 -16.27 -21.94
C PHE A 312 -12.20 -15.12 -21.50
N MET A 313 -13.27 -14.79 -22.25
CA MET A 313 -14.21 -13.72 -21.91
C MET A 313 -14.87 -13.92 -20.55
N ILE A 314 -15.23 -15.16 -20.22
CA ILE A 314 -15.84 -15.50 -18.92
C ILE A 314 -14.82 -15.41 -17.79
N LEU A 315 -13.64 -16.04 -17.96
CA LEU A 315 -12.67 -16.15 -16.88
C LEU A 315 -11.92 -14.85 -16.58
N MET A 316 -11.56 -14.07 -17.61
CA MET A 316 -10.66 -12.92 -17.45
C MET A 316 -11.45 -11.60 -17.30
N PRO A 317 -12.05 -10.99 -18.34
CA PRO A 317 -12.79 -9.74 -18.16
C PRO A 317 -13.98 -9.80 -17.20
N ILE A 318 -14.67 -10.93 -17.08
CA ILE A 318 -15.87 -11.02 -16.24
C ILE A 318 -15.49 -11.46 -14.82
N LEU A 319 -14.95 -12.68 -14.66
CA LEU A 319 -14.69 -13.21 -13.32
C LEU A 319 -13.49 -12.53 -12.65
N LEU A 320 -12.35 -12.43 -13.33
CA LEU A 320 -11.15 -11.87 -12.72
C LEU A 320 -11.29 -10.38 -12.44
N MET A 321 -11.81 -9.56 -13.37
CA MET A 321 -11.97 -8.12 -13.10
C MET A 321 -12.98 -7.84 -12.00
N ASN A 322 -14.11 -8.56 -11.96
CA ASN A 322 -15.09 -8.38 -10.87
C ASN A 322 -14.54 -8.85 -9.53
N LEU A 323 -13.69 -9.88 -9.50
CA LEU A 323 -12.99 -10.29 -8.29
C LEU A 323 -11.97 -9.25 -7.84
N LEU A 324 -11.16 -8.68 -8.75
CA LEU A 324 -10.19 -7.64 -8.43
C LEU A 324 -10.89 -6.39 -7.86
N ILE A 325 -11.99 -5.96 -8.48
CA ILE A 325 -12.82 -4.87 -7.99
C ILE A 325 -13.44 -5.24 -6.63
N GLY A 326 -13.97 -6.46 -6.48
CA GLY A 326 -14.58 -6.93 -5.25
C GLY A 326 -13.61 -6.99 -4.07
N LEU A 327 -12.35 -7.37 -4.31
CA LEU A 327 -11.28 -7.34 -3.31
C LEU A 327 -10.89 -5.90 -2.96
N ALA A 328 -10.71 -5.04 -3.96
CA ALA A 328 -10.36 -3.64 -3.73
C ALA A 328 -11.45 -2.89 -2.95
N VAL A 329 -12.73 -3.14 -3.26
CA VAL A 329 -13.88 -2.52 -2.58
C VAL A 329 -14.13 -3.15 -1.21
N GLY A 330 -13.95 -4.47 -1.07
CA GLY A 330 -14.10 -5.15 0.23
C GLY A 330 -13.05 -4.71 1.25
N ASP A 331 -11.82 -4.46 0.80
CA ASP A 331 -10.72 -4.06 1.67
C ASP A 331 -10.64 -2.54 1.91
N ILE A 332 -11.38 -1.71 1.16
CA ILE A 332 -11.20 -0.25 1.13
C ILE A 332 -11.33 0.41 2.50
N GLU A 333 -12.25 -0.07 3.35
CA GLU A 333 -12.49 0.51 4.67
C GLU A 333 -11.36 0.18 5.65
N SER A 334 -10.87 -1.07 5.60
CA SER A 334 -9.71 -1.49 6.39
C SER A 334 -8.40 -0.82 5.93
N VAL A 335 -8.21 -0.68 4.61
CA VAL A 335 -7.11 0.05 3.98
C VAL A 335 -7.16 1.52 4.38
N ARG A 336 -8.34 2.13 4.40
CA ARG A 336 -8.51 3.51 4.86
C ARG A 336 -8.09 3.70 6.32
N ARG A 337 -8.51 2.80 7.22
CA ARG A 337 -8.12 2.82 8.65
C ARG A 337 -6.60 2.66 8.81
N ASN A 338 -6.01 1.69 8.11
CA ASN A 338 -4.57 1.44 8.14
C ASN A 338 -3.77 2.61 7.57
N ALA A 339 -4.25 3.23 6.49
CA ALA A 339 -3.63 4.40 5.89
C ALA A 339 -3.63 5.61 6.83
N GLN A 340 -4.70 5.82 7.62
CA GLN A 340 -4.75 6.87 8.63
C GLN A 340 -3.70 6.66 9.74
N LEU A 341 -3.59 5.43 10.25
CA LEU A 341 -2.59 5.07 11.25
C LEU A 341 -1.17 5.27 10.70
N LYS A 342 -0.88 4.70 9.52
CA LYS A 342 0.42 4.84 8.86
C LYS A 342 0.76 6.29 8.59
N ARG A 343 -0.22 7.12 8.23
CA ARG A 343 0.00 8.57 8.06
C ARG A 343 0.44 9.23 9.36
N LEU A 344 -0.31 9.04 10.46
CA LEU A 344 0.05 9.63 11.75
C LEU A 344 1.42 9.15 12.22
N ALA A 345 1.71 7.85 12.08
CA ALA A 345 3.02 7.28 12.35
C ALA A 345 4.12 7.95 11.51
N MET A 346 3.87 8.14 10.21
CA MET A 346 4.82 8.78 9.30
C MET A 346 5.07 10.26 9.65
N GLN A 347 4.10 10.98 10.19
CA GLN A 347 4.31 12.33 10.72
C GLN A 347 5.21 12.33 11.95
N VAL A 348 4.99 11.43 12.90
CA VAL A 348 5.83 11.31 14.09
C VAL A 348 7.26 10.96 13.70
N VAL A 349 7.44 10.01 12.78
CA VAL A 349 8.74 9.65 12.23
C VAL A 349 9.38 10.85 11.52
N LEU A 350 8.62 11.58 10.71
CA LEU A 350 9.10 12.80 10.04
C LEU A 350 9.60 13.83 11.05
N HIS A 351 8.82 14.16 12.07
CA HIS A 351 9.21 15.11 13.10
C HIS A 351 10.43 14.63 13.89
N THR A 352 10.49 13.33 14.20
CA THR A 352 11.63 12.71 14.87
C THR A 352 12.91 12.82 14.03
N GLU A 353 12.82 12.57 12.73
CA GLU A 353 13.94 12.66 11.79
C GLU A 353 14.39 14.11 11.59
N LEU A 354 13.44 15.05 11.50
CA LEU A 354 13.73 16.48 11.42
C LEU A 354 14.44 17.00 12.67
N GLU A 355 13.94 16.70 13.87
CA GLU A 355 14.59 17.13 15.12
C GLU A 355 15.97 16.51 15.32
N ARG A 356 16.18 15.30 14.83
CA ARG A 356 17.50 14.65 14.85
C ARG A 356 18.51 15.35 13.95
N ASN A 357 18.06 15.90 12.83
CA ASN A 357 18.90 16.58 11.84
C ASN A 357 19.00 18.10 12.07
N LEU A 358 18.09 18.69 12.85
CA LEU A 358 18.13 20.10 13.21
C LEU A 358 19.20 20.39 14.29
N PRO A 359 19.90 21.53 14.20
CA PRO A 359 20.72 22.03 15.29
C PRO A 359 19.88 22.29 16.56
N ARG A 360 20.39 21.89 17.73
CA ARG A 360 19.68 22.03 19.02
C ARG A 360 19.23 23.46 19.31
N PHE A 361 20.04 24.46 18.95
CA PHE A 361 19.71 25.87 19.16
C PHE A 361 18.45 26.33 18.43
N LEU A 362 18.08 25.71 17.29
CA LEU A 362 16.84 26.01 16.59
C LEU A 362 15.66 25.31 17.26
N VAL A 363 15.85 24.08 17.72
CA VAL A 363 14.80 23.33 18.41
C VAL A 363 14.43 24.03 19.71
N ASP A 364 15.42 24.36 20.55
CA ASP A 364 15.22 25.00 21.86
C ASP A 364 14.55 26.38 21.74
N LYS A 365 14.77 27.10 20.63
CA LYS A 365 14.18 28.42 20.39
C LYS A 365 12.70 28.36 20.00
N VAL A 366 12.28 27.26 19.36
CA VAL A 366 10.94 27.16 18.76
C VAL A 366 10.02 26.24 19.57
N ASP A 367 10.58 25.35 20.39
CA ASP A 367 9.80 24.47 21.29
C ASP A 367 9.09 25.29 22.39
N LYS A 368 7.80 25.00 22.61
CA LYS A 368 6.97 25.64 23.64
C LYS A 368 6.34 24.57 24.51
N MET A 369 6.34 24.79 25.82
CA MET A 369 5.77 23.83 26.78
C MET A 369 4.25 23.96 26.90
N GLU A 370 3.70 25.15 26.62
CA GLU A 370 2.26 25.43 26.74
C GLU A 370 1.74 26.22 25.53
N ILE A 371 0.50 25.92 25.14
CA ILE A 371 -0.21 26.62 24.06
C ILE A 371 -1.62 26.93 24.57
N TYR A 372 -2.01 28.19 24.47
CA TYR A 372 -3.37 28.64 24.77
C TYR A 372 -4.17 28.69 23.46
N GLU A 373 -5.24 27.91 23.38
CA GLU A 373 -6.19 27.93 22.26
C GLU A 373 -7.48 28.60 22.70
N TYR A 374 -7.95 29.57 21.90
CA TYR A 374 -9.18 30.32 22.15
C TYR A 374 -10.18 29.94 21.05
N PRO A 375 -11.10 28.98 21.30
CA PRO A 375 -11.98 28.43 20.26
C PRO A 375 -12.88 29.48 19.59
N ASN A 376 -13.25 30.52 20.35
CA ASN A 376 -14.20 31.55 19.91
C ASN A 376 -13.50 32.78 19.29
N GLU A 377 -12.18 32.84 19.27
CA GLU A 377 -11.43 33.91 18.61
C GLU A 377 -10.91 33.42 17.25
N CYS A 378 -11.71 33.61 16.21
CA CYS A 378 -11.25 33.38 14.84
C CYS A 378 -10.14 34.38 14.49
N LYS A 379 -8.89 33.90 14.42
CA LYS A 379 -7.75 34.71 13.95
C LYS A 379 -8.13 35.40 12.63
N GLY A 380 -7.95 36.72 12.60
CA GLY A 380 -8.52 37.63 11.61
C GLY A 380 -8.26 37.27 10.15
N LYS A 381 -9.11 37.85 9.27
CA LYS A 381 -9.18 37.66 7.81
C LYS A 381 -7.80 37.51 7.15
N LEU A 382 -7.34 36.27 7.06
CA LEU A 382 -6.24 35.86 6.19
C LEU A 382 -6.76 35.85 4.75
N GLY A 383 -5.97 36.39 3.82
CA GLY A 383 -6.34 36.48 2.40
C GLY A 383 -6.68 35.11 1.81
N PHE A 384 -7.52 35.11 0.76
CA PHE A 384 -7.99 33.88 0.08
C PHE A 384 -6.85 32.91 -0.30
N LEU A 385 -5.70 33.43 -0.75
CA LEU A 385 -4.53 32.61 -1.06
C LEU A 385 -3.90 31.95 0.17
N ASP A 386 -3.81 32.66 1.29
CA ASP A 386 -3.28 32.07 2.53
C ASP A 386 -4.27 31.06 3.11
N PHE A 387 -5.58 31.29 2.94
CA PHE A 387 -6.60 30.30 3.28
C PHE A 387 -6.48 29.02 2.44
N VAL A 388 -6.33 29.14 1.12
CA VAL A 388 -6.17 27.99 0.20
C VAL A 388 -4.87 27.25 0.48
N ILE A 389 -3.75 27.95 0.59
CA ILE A 389 -2.44 27.34 0.89
C ILE A 389 -2.46 26.69 2.28
N ARG A 390 -3.11 27.32 3.27
CA ARG A 390 -3.18 26.76 4.61
C ARG A 390 -4.04 25.51 4.68
N LYS A 391 -5.18 25.50 3.97
CA LYS A 391 -6.12 24.37 3.93
C LYS A 391 -5.58 23.17 3.15
N TRP A 392 -4.90 23.40 2.03
CA TRP A 392 -4.38 22.31 1.19
C TRP A 392 -2.97 21.83 1.58
N PHE A 393 -2.10 22.73 2.04
CA PHE A 393 -0.67 22.43 2.22
C PHE A 393 -0.17 22.57 3.66
N CYS A 394 -0.88 23.23 4.57
CA CYS A 394 -0.26 23.67 5.83
C CYS A 394 -0.92 23.25 7.12
N ASN A 395 -2.14 22.69 7.14
CA ASN A 395 -2.65 22.11 8.39
C ASN A 395 -2.84 20.60 8.32
N PRO A 396 -1.88 19.88 8.92
CA PRO A 396 -1.93 18.53 9.40
C PRO A 396 -3.34 17.99 9.70
N PHE A 397 -3.87 18.72 10.67
CA PHE A 397 -4.78 18.24 11.67
C PHE A 397 -6.16 18.82 11.34
N THR A 398 -6.82 18.23 10.35
CA THR A 398 -8.23 18.53 10.04
C THR A 398 -9.14 17.71 10.93
N GLU A 399 -10.16 18.35 11.53
CA GLU A 399 -11.14 17.72 12.42
C GLU A 399 -11.82 16.49 11.78
N ASP A 400 -12.07 16.53 10.47
CA ASP A 400 -12.68 15.42 9.72
C ASP A 400 -11.89 14.10 9.81
N ALA A 401 -10.55 14.15 9.93
CA ALA A 401 -9.73 12.96 10.07
C ALA A 401 -9.76 12.41 11.51
N ILE A 402 -10.02 13.28 12.49
CA ILE A 402 -10.11 12.94 13.91
C ILE A 402 -11.48 12.33 14.19
N ASP A 403 -12.55 12.94 13.71
CA ASP A 403 -13.93 12.47 13.90
C ASP A 403 -14.12 11.05 13.37
N MET A 404 -13.45 10.72 12.26
CA MET A 404 -13.51 9.38 11.67
C MET A 404 -12.74 8.33 12.46
N VAL A 405 -11.62 8.70 13.10
CA VAL A 405 -10.87 7.82 14.03
C VAL A 405 -11.68 7.63 15.31
N LEU A 406 -12.36 8.68 15.79
CA LEU A 406 -13.23 8.64 16.97
C LEU A 406 -14.53 7.86 16.72
N GLU A 407 -15.11 7.91 15.52
CA GLU A 407 -16.30 7.12 15.16
C GLU A 407 -16.00 5.61 15.19
N ASN A 408 -14.83 5.21 14.70
CA ASN A 408 -14.37 3.82 14.78
C ASN A 408 -14.11 3.34 16.22
N ASN A 409 -13.76 4.26 17.12
CA ASN A 409 -13.54 3.98 18.53
C ASN A 409 -14.82 3.47 19.23
N LYS A 410 -16.02 3.85 18.75
CA LYS A 410 -17.26 3.28 19.27
C LYS A 410 -17.26 1.75 19.16
N ASN A 411 -16.67 1.16 18.12
CA ASN A 411 -16.65 -0.29 17.97
C ASN A 411 -15.61 -0.97 18.87
N ASP A 412 -14.44 -0.35 19.08
CA ASP A 412 -13.37 -0.91 19.92
C ASP A 412 -13.62 -0.70 21.43
N ILE A 413 -14.22 0.42 21.85
CA ILE A 413 -14.67 0.67 23.24
C ILE A 413 -15.64 -0.42 23.68
N PHE A 414 -16.58 -0.81 22.82
CA PHE A 414 -17.50 -1.91 23.11
C PHE A 414 -16.75 -3.22 23.36
N SER A 415 -15.68 -3.51 22.61
CA SER A 415 -14.84 -4.69 22.83
C SER A 415 -14.11 -4.65 24.17
N GLU A 416 -13.57 -3.50 24.56
CA GLU A 416 -12.88 -3.34 25.85
C GLU A 416 -13.85 -3.42 27.04
N GLU A 417 -15.06 -2.87 26.91
CA GLU A 417 -16.13 -3.04 27.90
C GLU A 417 -16.54 -4.50 28.04
N ILE A 418 -16.61 -5.25 26.94
CA ILE A 418 -16.86 -6.70 26.94
C ILE A 418 -15.74 -7.44 27.69
N ASP A 419 -14.48 -7.08 27.48
CA ASP A 419 -13.35 -7.71 28.18
C ASP A 419 -13.34 -7.38 29.68
N LYS A 420 -13.67 -6.14 30.06
CA LYS A 420 -13.86 -5.75 31.47
C LYS A 420 -15.00 -6.54 32.11
N LEU A 421 -16.12 -6.72 31.42
CA LEU A 421 -17.24 -7.54 31.88
C LEU A 421 -16.83 -9.00 32.03
N LYS A 422 -16.08 -9.56 31.08
CA LYS A 422 -15.55 -10.93 31.14
C LYS A 422 -14.62 -11.13 32.33
N HIS A 423 -13.73 -10.18 32.62
CA HIS A 423 -12.88 -10.24 33.81
C HIS A 423 -13.68 -10.15 35.11
N LYS A 424 -14.68 -9.26 35.18
CA LYS A 424 -15.59 -9.19 36.33
C LYS A 424 -16.34 -10.50 36.51
N LEU A 425 -16.84 -11.10 35.42
CA LEU A 425 -17.53 -12.38 35.46
C LEU A 425 -16.63 -13.51 35.98
N ASN A 426 -15.37 -13.55 35.52
CA ASN A 426 -14.39 -14.52 36.01
C ASN A 426 -14.10 -14.33 37.51
N ASN A 427 -13.97 -13.10 38.00
CA ASN A 427 -13.78 -12.85 39.43
C ASN A 427 -15.02 -13.25 40.26
N ILE A 428 -16.22 -13.01 39.73
CA ILE A 428 -17.46 -13.47 40.39
C ILE A 428 -17.51 -14.99 40.42
N GLN A 429 -17.12 -15.65 39.32
CA GLN A 429 -17.05 -17.10 39.23
C GLN A 429 -16.08 -17.69 40.26
N THR A 430 -14.87 -17.13 40.39
CA THR A 430 -13.91 -17.60 41.41
C THR A 430 -14.43 -17.39 42.82
N HIS A 431 -15.10 -16.26 43.11
CA HIS A 431 -15.75 -16.03 44.40
C HIS A 431 -16.87 -17.03 44.70
N LEU A 432 -17.71 -17.36 43.71
CA LEU A 432 -18.75 -18.37 43.86
C LEU A 432 -18.17 -19.76 44.13
N ASP A 433 -17.09 -20.14 43.44
CA ASP A 433 -16.41 -21.42 43.66
C ASP A 433 -15.81 -21.49 45.08
N HIS A 434 -15.22 -20.40 45.58
CA HIS A 434 -14.76 -20.29 46.96
C HIS A 434 -15.91 -20.41 47.97
N GLN A 435 -17.04 -19.72 47.75
CA GLN A 435 -18.22 -19.86 48.61
C GLN A 435 -18.78 -21.28 48.62
N PHE A 436 -18.81 -21.94 47.46
CA PHE A 436 -19.26 -23.32 47.33
C PHE A 436 -18.34 -24.30 48.06
N MET A 437 -17.02 -24.07 48.02
CA MET A 437 -16.06 -24.82 48.84
C MET A 437 -16.31 -24.62 50.34
N PHE A 438 -16.52 -23.38 50.79
CA PHE A 438 -16.86 -23.12 52.21
C PHE A 438 -18.16 -23.80 52.62
N LEU A 439 -19.21 -23.75 51.80
CA LEU A 439 -20.47 -24.45 52.07
C LEU A 439 -20.26 -25.96 52.21
N ARG A 440 -19.47 -26.58 51.32
CA ARG A 440 -19.13 -28.00 51.44
C ARG A 440 -18.38 -28.30 52.72
N LEU A 441 -17.45 -27.43 53.12
CA LEU A 441 -16.67 -27.56 54.34
C LEU A 441 -17.55 -27.44 55.59
N ILE A 442 -18.52 -26.52 55.58
CA ILE A 442 -19.52 -26.37 56.63
C ILE A 442 -20.36 -27.64 56.72
N VAL A 443 -20.96 -28.11 55.61
CA VAL A 443 -21.76 -29.35 55.61
C VAL A 443 -20.95 -30.55 56.10
N HIS A 444 -19.67 -30.64 55.71
CA HIS A 444 -18.79 -31.73 56.15
C HIS A 444 -18.42 -31.66 57.65
N LYS A 445 -18.39 -30.46 58.23
CA LYS A 445 -18.12 -30.22 59.66
C LYS A 445 -19.37 -30.06 60.52
N MET A 446 -20.53 -29.96 59.89
CA MET A 446 -21.81 -29.86 60.57
C MET A 446 -22.17 -31.25 61.06
N ASP A 447 -22.01 -31.47 62.36
CA ASP A 447 -22.55 -32.66 63.02
C ASP A 447 -24.07 -32.56 62.98
N ILE A 448 -24.67 -33.15 61.93
CA ILE A 448 -26.12 -33.34 61.87
C ILE A 448 -26.44 -34.44 62.89
N LYS A 449 -26.71 -34.02 64.12
CA LYS A 449 -27.46 -34.86 65.05
C LYS A 449 -28.87 -34.95 64.52
N THR A 450 -29.20 -36.06 63.87
CA THR A 450 -30.60 -36.37 63.60
C THR A 450 -31.27 -36.60 64.96
N GLU A 451 -32.23 -35.75 65.31
CA GLU A 451 -33.10 -35.89 66.50
C GLU A 451 -33.83 -37.25 66.55
N SER A 452 -33.69 -38.08 65.51
CA SER A 452 -34.16 -39.47 65.44
C SER A 452 -33.22 -40.53 66.02
N ASP A 453 -32.00 -40.19 66.49
CA ASP A 453 -31.08 -41.17 67.11
C ASP A 453 -31.08 -41.15 68.65
N GLU A 454 -31.85 -40.26 69.29
CA GLU A 454 -31.93 -40.16 70.76
C GLU A 454 -33.04 -41.03 71.39
N ARG A 455 -33.57 -42.03 70.67
CA ARG A 455 -34.46 -43.04 71.24
C ARG A 455 -34.09 -44.44 70.74
N ASP A 456 -33.35 -45.20 71.55
CA ASP A 456 -33.82 -46.42 72.23
C ASP A 456 -32.64 -47.10 72.96
N GLU A 457 -32.82 -47.46 74.24
CA GLU A 457 -31.82 -48.19 75.04
C GLU A 457 -31.93 -49.70 74.77
N GLY A 458 -30.85 -50.34 74.32
CA GLY A 458 -30.76 -51.80 74.18
C GLY A 458 -29.36 -52.29 73.78
N ILE A 459 -28.81 -53.21 74.57
CA ILE A 459 -27.41 -53.72 74.61
C ILE A 459 -27.00 -54.46 73.29
N PRO A 460 -25.69 -54.56 72.91
CA PRO A 460 -25.25 -54.38 71.52
C PRO A 460 -25.00 -55.68 70.74
N THR A 461 -25.18 -55.63 69.41
CA THR A 461 -24.58 -56.60 68.47
C THR A 461 -24.10 -55.93 67.17
N VAL A 462 -22.79 -55.70 67.10
CA VAL A 462 -21.87 -55.98 65.98
C VAL A 462 -22.46 -56.02 64.55
N LYS A 463 -22.01 -55.04 63.74
CA LYS A 463 -21.93 -54.93 62.26
C LYS A 463 -22.82 -53.84 61.64
N GLN A 464 -22.27 -52.63 61.56
CA GLN A 464 -22.73 -51.64 60.57
C GLN A 464 -21.56 -50.88 59.93
N GLU A 465 -20.47 -51.58 59.61
CA GLU A 465 -19.58 -51.17 58.53
C GLU A 465 -20.04 -51.89 57.25
N ARG A 466 -20.90 -51.26 56.44
CA ARG A 466 -20.94 -51.48 54.96
C ARG A 466 -21.99 -50.70 54.16
N GLN A 467 -22.89 -49.92 54.77
CA GLN A 467 -24.01 -49.36 53.99
C GLN A 467 -23.85 -47.92 53.51
N TYR A 468 -22.79 -47.20 53.89
CA TYR A 468 -22.56 -45.81 53.45
C TYR A 468 -21.61 -45.63 52.26
N ALA A 469 -21.04 -46.72 51.72
CA ALA A 469 -20.25 -46.65 50.49
C ALA A 469 -21.08 -46.69 49.19
N ALA A 470 -22.40 -46.92 49.28
CA ALA A 470 -23.26 -47.10 48.10
C ALA A 470 -23.99 -45.83 47.62
N LEU A 471 -23.96 -44.73 48.37
CA LEU A 471 -24.71 -43.50 48.04
C LEU A 471 -23.90 -42.42 47.33
N THR A 472 -22.59 -42.58 47.18
CA THR A 472 -21.72 -41.65 46.42
C THR A 472 -21.79 -41.87 44.89
N ALA A 473 -22.63 -42.80 44.40
CA ALA A 473 -22.72 -43.15 42.99
C ALA A 473 -23.87 -42.49 42.20
N TYR A 474 -24.77 -41.74 42.85
CA TYR A 474 -25.93 -41.13 42.16
C TYR A 474 -26.03 -39.62 42.38
N ARG A 475 -25.34 -38.85 41.53
CA ARG A 475 -25.83 -37.60 40.90
C ARG A 475 -24.70 -36.98 40.06
N THR A 476 -24.42 -37.59 38.92
CA THR A 476 -23.87 -36.85 37.77
C THR A 476 -25.03 -36.29 36.96
N PHE A 477 -24.89 -35.02 36.57
CA PHE A 477 -25.56 -34.28 35.48
C PHE A 477 -26.89 -34.82 34.92
N SER A 478 -27.91 -33.94 34.86
CA SER A 478 -29.19 -34.24 34.21
C SER A 478 -28.98 -34.73 32.76
N PRO A 479 -29.78 -35.71 32.29
CA PRO A 479 -29.62 -36.34 30.97
C PRO A 479 -29.75 -35.35 29.80
N ILE A 480 -30.42 -34.22 30.02
CA ILE A 480 -30.62 -33.14 29.03
C ILE A 480 -29.32 -32.38 28.74
N VAL A 481 -28.43 -32.24 29.72
CA VAL A 481 -27.14 -31.51 29.55
C VAL A 481 -26.11 -32.36 28.81
N ARG A 482 -26.14 -33.69 28.95
CA ARG A 482 -25.25 -34.61 28.21
C ARG A 482 -25.56 -34.64 26.71
N GLN A 483 -26.83 -34.59 26.33
CA GLN A 483 -27.23 -34.67 24.93
C GLN A 483 -26.85 -33.41 24.12
N ARG A 484 -26.85 -32.24 24.76
CA ARG A 484 -26.40 -30.99 24.13
C ARG A 484 -24.88 -30.83 24.06
N LEU A 485 -24.11 -31.53 24.90
CA LEU A 485 -22.64 -31.52 24.84
C LEU A 485 -22.07 -32.57 23.86
N SER A 486 -22.80 -33.66 23.59
CA SER A 486 -22.39 -34.64 22.58
C SER A 486 -22.61 -34.18 21.15
N THR A 487 -23.70 -33.45 20.87
CA THR A 487 -23.98 -32.90 19.52
C THR A 487 -22.97 -31.83 19.10
N THR A 488 -22.44 -31.05 20.05
CA THR A 488 -21.45 -30.00 19.76
C THR A 488 -20.03 -30.56 19.61
N LYS A 489 -19.73 -31.75 20.19
CA LYS A 489 -18.43 -32.42 20.03
C LYS A 489 -18.30 -33.22 18.72
N THR A 490 -19.39 -33.64 18.10
CA THR A 490 -19.35 -34.33 16.78
C THR A 490 -19.23 -33.36 15.60
N ILE A 491 -19.62 -32.08 15.73
CA ILE A 491 -19.46 -31.09 14.65
C ILE A 491 -18.02 -30.58 14.52
N ASN A 492 -17.25 -30.57 15.62
CA ASN A 492 -15.84 -30.15 15.59
C ASN A 492 -14.84 -31.26 15.21
N LYS A 493 -15.28 -32.51 15.02
CA LYS A 493 -14.41 -33.61 14.58
C LYS A 493 -14.50 -33.94 13.08
N SER A 494 -15.44 -33.35 12.33
CA SER A 494 -15.50 -33.50 10.87
C SER A 494 -14.87 -32.33 10.09
N LYS A 495 -14.22 -31.37 10.77
CA LYS A 495 -13.49 -30.24 10.15
C LYS A 495 -11.97 -30.30 10.30
N SER A 496 -11.42 -31.39 10.87
CA SER A 496 -9.97 -31.64 10.92
C SER A 496 -9.52 -32.82 10.07
N SER A 497 -10.36 -33.27 9.12
CA SER A 497 -10.00 -34.28 8.13
C SER A 497 -10.79 -34.04 6.84
N LEU A 498 -10.50 -32.91 6.19
CA LEU A 498 -10.60 -32.70 4.74
C LEU A 498 -9.75 -31.47 4.38
#